data_AF-A0AAQ2XZE9-F1
#
_entry.id   AF-A0AAQ2XZE9-F1
#
_cell.length_a   1.000
_cell.length_b   1.000
_cell.length_c   1.000
_cell.angle_alpha   90.00
_cell.angle_beta   90.00
_cell.angle_gamma   90.00
#
_symmetry.space_group_name_H-M   'P 1'
#
loop_
_entity.id
_entity.type
_entity.pdbx_description
1 polymer ?
#
loop_
_entity_poly.entity_id
_entity_poly.type
_entity_poly.pdbx_seq_one_letter_code
_entity_poly.pdbx_strand_id
1 'polypeptide(L)'
;MLIFESTERNDKNNWVKNRLIQDGLRIIEFEGYTIKNSKCTGVFDRRLFVDPCFLNLSDSQVYELLKVEEPYLDSKIAFASRLNTFYRYVFYSYDLEIVRVYRFENGSITFKKEYSDFCSFIRETGKIRDLKMTSSYQEDNLPKIDKIFRDCCGVPWMGNLDAVFLYNESKLPALLVEFQTTIKTSVLEHCNNKYFSPSKYRKGDEQRWKVFDNLASQANLDLVIIVWSPKEVDGNIKYKVVDNIVYSDNCVRETPGIKYKSKKVTSYDELSEYFEQIGLL
;
A
#
# COMPACT_ATOMS: atom_id res chain seq x y z
N MET A 1 -3.43 -23.63 -6.70
CA MET A 1 -3.65 -23.07 -8.06
C MET A 1 -3.00 -21.69 -8.18
N LEU A 2 -3.23 -20.81 -7.21
CA LEU A 2 -2.56 -19.51 -7.12
C LEU A 2 -1.41 -19.54 -6.11
N ILE A 3 -0.40 -18.71 -6.33
CA ILE A 3 0.76 -18.50 -5.46
C ILE A 3 0.92 -17.00 -5.24
N PHE A 4 1.18 -16.62 -3.99
CA PHE A 4 1.48 -15.24 -3.59
C PHE A 4 3.00 -14.99 -3.60
N GLU A 5 3.43 -13.91 -4.24
CA GLU A 5 4.82 -13.45 -4.26
C GLU A 5 4.89 -11.97 -3.87
N SER A 6 5.59 -11.64 -2.78
CA SER A 6 5.67 -10.27 -2.26
C SER A 6 7.11 -9.76 -2.13
N THR A 7 7.25 -8.44 -2.26
CA THR A 7 8.49 -7.67 -2.05
C THR A 7 8.69 -7.25 -0.58
N GLU A 8 7.68 -7.41 0.27
CA GLU A 8 7.68 -6.86 1.63
C GLU A 8 8.66 -7.60 2.57
N ARG A 9 9.82 -6.99 2.83
CA ARG A 9 10.89 -7.57 3.69
C ARG A 9 10.61 -7.50 5.19
N ASN A 10 10.04 -6.40 5.66
CA ASN A 10 10.04 -6.05 7.09
C ASN A 10 8.68 -6.19 7.77
N ASP A 11 7.63 -6.47 7.00
CA ASP A 11 6.29 -6.53 7.56
C ASP A 11 6.15 -7.64 8.61
N LYS A 12 6.81 -8.78 8.38
CA LYS A 12 6.88 -9.90 9.33
C LYS A 12 7.43 -9.53 10.70
N ASN A 13 8.28 -8.50 10.78
CA ASN A 13 8.91 -8.07 12.03
C ASN A 13 8.21 -6.87 12.68
N ASN A 14 7.13 -6.37 12.09
CA ASN A 14 6.35 -5.27 12.63
C ASN A 14 5.51 -5.75 13.82
N TRP A 15 6.11 -5.74 15.00
CA TRP A 15 5.49 -6.24 16.23
C TRP A 15 4.19 -5.50 16.58
N VAL A 16 4.09 -4.19 16.25
CA VAL A 16 2.87 -3.40 16.48
C VAL A 16 1.74 -3.87 15.57
N LYS A 17 1.99 -3.94 14.25
CA LYS A 17 0.98 -4.39 13.28
C LYS A 17 0.54 -5.83 13.58
N ASN A 18 1.49 -6.72 13.85
CA ASN A 18 1.20 -8.13 14.12
C ASN A 18 0.33 -8.30 15.37
N ARG A 19 0.64 -7.58 16.46
CA ARG A 19 -0.14 -7.66 17.71
C ARG A 19 -1.53 -7.07 17.51
N LEU A 20 -1.66 -5.95 16.80
CA LEU A 20 -2.97 -5.37 16.46
C LEU A 20 -3.84 -6.35 15.66
N ILE A 21 -3.26 -7.05 14.67
CA ILE A 21 -3.98 -8.07 13.90
C ILE A 21 -4.40 -9.24 14.80
N GLN A 22 -3.53 -9.68 15.72
CA GLN A 22 -3.85 -10.75 16.69
C GLN A 22 -5.00 -10.35 17.60
N ASP A 23 -5.09 -9.08 17.97
CA ASP A 23 -6.15 -8.53 18.80
C ASP A 23 -7.44 -8.26 18.02
N GLY A 24 -7.46 -8.55 16.71
CA GLY A 24 -8.66 -8.51 15.88
C GLY A 24 -8.72 -7.35 14.89
N LEU A 25 -7.69 -6.50 14.82
CA LEU A 25 -7.65 -5.39 13.87
C LEU A 25 -7.68 -5.94 12.45
N ARG A 26 -8.58 -5.39 11.64
CA ARG A 26 -8.72 -5.75 10.24
C ARG A 26 -8.00 -4.73 9.36
N ILE A 27 -7.10 -5.23 8.53
CA ILE A 27 -6.26 -4.43 7.65
C ILE A 27 -6.43 -4.92 6.22
N ILE A 28 -6.51 -4.00 5.28
CA ILE A 28 -6.33 -4.28 3.85
C ILE A 28 -5.07 -3.60 3.33
N GLU A 29 -4.48 -4.23 2.33
CA GLU A 29 -3.23 -3.84 1.70
C GLU A 29 -3.39 -3.98 0.20
N PHE A 30 -2.60 -3.24 -0.57
CA PHE A 30 -2.55 -3.41 -2.02
C PHE A 30 -1.10 -3.57 -2.45
N GLU A 31 -0.82 -4.58 -3.26
CA GLU A 31 0.51 -4.78 -3.84
C GLU A 31 0.90 -3.68 -4.84
N GLY A 32 -0.02 -2.83 -5.27
CA GLY A 32 0.30 -1.74 -6.18
C GLY A 32 -0.71 -0.61 -6.18
N TYR A 33 -0.24 0.62 -6.31
CA TYR A 33 -1.06 1.76 -6.73
C TYR A 33 -0.36 2.60 -7.80
N THR A 34 -1.15 3.31 -8.59
CA THR A 34 -0.66 4.26 -9.60
C THR A 34 -1.20 5.66 -9.33
N ILE A 35 -0.32 6.65 -9.50
CA ILE A 35 -0.68 8.07 -9.43
C ILE A 35 -0.42 8.70 -10.79
N LYS A 36 -1.40 9.42 -11.33
CA LYS A 36 -1.26 10.27 -12.51
C LYS A 36 -2.03 11.57 -12.36
N ASN A 37 -1.41 12.69 -12.74
CA ASN A 37 -1.93 14.04 -12.55
C ASN A 37 -2.39 14.28 -11.09
N SER A 38 -1.57 13.85 -10.13
CA SER A 38 -1.84 13.94 -8.69
C SER A 38 -3.11 13.20 -8.21
N LYS A 39 -3.60 12.23 -8.98
CA LYS A 39 -4.75 11.39 -8.60
C LYS A 39 -4.40 9.92 -8.64
N CYS A 40 -5.06 9.13 -7.78
CA CYS A 40 -4.95 7.68 -7.82
C CYS A 40 -5.74 7.16 -9.01
N THR A 41 -5.07 6.41 -9.87
CA THR A 41 -5.60 5.97 -11.18
C THR A 41 -5.70 4.45 -11.28
N GLY A 42 -5.28 3.75 -10.23
CA GLY A 42 -5.51 2.33 -10.06
C GLY A 42 -4.87 1.80 -8.79
N VAL A 43 -5.52 0.80 -8.21
CA VAL A 43 -4.97 -0.08 -7.17
C VAL A 43 -4.98 -1.51 -7.68
N PHE A 44 -3.99 -2.29 -7.27
CA PHE A 44 -3.61 -3.55 -7.88
C PHE A 44 -3.25 -4.57 -6.82
N ASP A 45 -3.68 -5.80 -7.05
CA ASP A 45 -3.10 -7.00 -6.46
C ASP A 45 -2.74 -7.98 -7.57
N ARG A 46 -1.85 -8.93 -7.28
CA ARG A 46 -1.36 -9.88 -8.27
C ARG A 46 -1.17 -11.28 -7.70
N ARG A 47 -1.35 -12.29 -8.55
CA ARG A 47 -1.07 -13.70 -8.19
C ARG A 47 -0.45 -14.45 -9.35
N LEU A 48 0.52 -15.29 -9.03
CA LEU A 48 1.03 -16.30 -9.94
C LEU A 48 0.02 -17.45 -10.03
N PHE A 49 -0.38 -17.85 -11.22
CA PHE A 49 -1.08 -19.12 -11.43
C PHE A 49 -0.14 -20.13 -12.09
N VAL A 50 -0.13 -21.35 -11.57
CA VAL A 50 0.74 -22.44 -12.04
C VAL A 50 -0.01 -23.52 -12.82
N ASP A 51 -1.34 -23.56 -12.69
CA ASP A 51 -2.19 -24.50 -13.41
C ASP A 51 -2.81 -23.81 -14.63
N PRO A 52 -2.50 -24.24 -15.86
CA PRO A 52 -3.10 -23.69 -17.08
C PRO A 52 -4.63 -23.77 -17.11
N CYS A 53 -5.26 -24.67 -16.34
CA CYS A 53 -6.71 -24.75 -16.24
C CYS A 53 -7.33 -23.44 -15.69
N PHE A 54 -6.55 -22.62 -14.99
CA PHE A 54 -6.96 -21.27 -14.58
C PHE A 54 -7.49 -20.44 -15.76
N LEU A 55 -6.94 -20.63 -16.96
CA LEU A 55 -7.34 -19.89 -18.14
C LEU A 55 -8.75 -20.20 -18.64
N ASN A 56 -9.33 -21.31 -18.19
CA ASN A 56 -10.68 -21.75 -18.55
C ASN A 56 -11.74 -21.30 -17.55
N LEU A 57 -11.34 -20.62 -16.46
CA LEU A 57 -12.28 -20.11 -15.47
C LEU A 57 -13.08 -18.93 -16.04
N SER A 58 -14.39 -18.96 -15.81
CA SER A 58 -15.26 -17.80 -16.03
C SER A 58 -15.00 -16.71 -14.99
N ASP A 59 -15.41 -15.46 -15.28
CA ASP A 59 -15.31 -14.34 -14.35
C ASP A 59 -15.94 -14.64 -12.98
N SER A 60 -17.07 -15.35 -12.94
CA SER A 60 -17.70 -15.78 -11.68
C SER A 60 -16.84 -16.78 -10.89
N GLN A 61 -16.17 -17.71 -11.57
CA GLN A 61 -15.29 -18.67 -10.90
C GLN A 61 -14.02 -17.98 -10.36
N VAL A 62 -13.48 -17.01 -11.11
CA VAL A 62 -12.37 -16.17 -10.62
C VAL A 62 -12.81 -15.34 -9.41
N TYR A 63 -14.03 -14.79 -9.42
CA TYR A 63 -14.57 -14.05 -8.28
C TYR A 63 -14.67 -14.90 -7.02
N GLU A 64 -15.24 -16.11 -7.12
CA GLU A 64 -15.37 -17.02 -5.99
C GLU A 64 -14.00 -17.49 -5.48
N LEU A 65 -13.04 -17.71 -6.38
CA LEU A 65 -11.66 -17.99 -5.98
C LEU A 65 -11.06 -16.83 -5.17
N LEU A 66 -11.24 -15.58 -5.63
CA LEU A 66 -10.72 -14.41 -4.92
C LEU A 66 -11.41 -14.16 -3.58
N LYS A 67 -12.70 -14.45 -3.42
CA LYS A 67 -13.37 -14.36 -2.12
C LYS A 67 -12.74 -15.26 -1.05
N VAL A 68 -12.23 -16.42 -1.46
CA VAL A 68 -11.56 -17.36 -0.56
C VAL A 68 -10.16 -16.88 -0.21
N GLU A 69 -9.43 -16.34 -1.19
CA GLU A 69 -8.04 -15.89 -1.04
C GLU A 69 -7.91 -14.50 -0.37
N GLU A 70 -8.92 -13.64 -0.53
CA GLU A 70 -8.94 -12.26 -0.06
C GLU A 70 -10.09 -12.06 0.96
N PRO A 71 -9.87 -12.31 2.26
CA PRO A 71 -10.93 -12.28 3.27
C PRO A 71 -11.62 -10.92 3.44
N TYR A 72 -11.01 -9.84 2.93
CA TYR A 72 -11.53 -8.47 2.94
C TYR A 72 -11.71 -7.91 1.52
N LEU A 73 -12.05 -8.77 0.55
CA LEU A 73 -12.22 -8.38 -0.84
C LEU A 73 -13.21 -7.21 -1.02
N ASP A 74 -14.36 -7.27 -0.37
CA ASP A 74 -15.37 -6.20 -0.44
C ASP A 74 -14.85 -4.87 0.12
N SER A 75 -14.03 -4.92 1.17
CA SER A 75 -13.38 -3.74 1.73
C SER A 75 -12.35 -3.14 0.78
N LYS A 76 -11.60 -3.98 0.04
CA LYS A 76 -10.70 -3.52 -1.03
C LYS A 76 -11.45 -2.84 -2.17
N ILE A 77 -12.57 -3.43 -2.60
CA ILE A 77 -13.46 -2.84 -3.63
C ILE A 77 -14.03 -1.50 -3.14
N ALA A 78 -14.49 -1.45 -1.88
CA ALA A 78 -15.01 -0.22 -1.27
C ALA A 78 -13.92 0.87 -1.19
N PHE A 79 -12.70 0.53 -0.81
CA PHE A 79 -11.58 1.48 -0.76
C PHE A 79 -11.22 2.03 -2.15
N ALA A 80 -11.11 1.16 -3.16
CA ALA A 80 -10.87 1.59 -4.54
C ALA A 80 -11.98 2.52 -5.05
N SER A 81 -13.23 2.25 -4.68
CA SER A 81 -14.37 3.10 -5.01
C SER A 81 -14.26 4.49 -4.36
N ARG A 82 -13.81 4.59 -3.10
CA ARG A 82 -13.54 5.89 -2.45
C ARG A 82 -12.43 6.66 -3.15
N LEU A 83 -11.40 5.98 -3.65
CA LEU A 83 -10.35 6.57 -4.48
C LEU A 83 -10.82 6.99 -5.89
N ASN A 84 -12.10 6.78 -6.23
CA ASN A 84 -12.65 7.00 -7.56
C ASN A 84 -11.83 6.30 -8.66
N THR A 85 -11.42 5.07 -8.37
CA THR A 85 -10.62 4.24 -9.27
C THR A 85 -11.08 2.80 -9.23
N PHE A 86 -10.46 1.99 -10.08
CA PHE A 86 -10.78 0.58 -10.18
C PHE A 86 -9.74 -0.27 -9.51
N TYR A 87 -10.22 -1.24 -8.73
CA TYR A 87 -9.39 -2.33 -8.23
C TYR A 87 -9.15 -3.33 -9.36
N ARG A 88 -7.88 -3.60 -9.64
CA ARG A 88 -7.44 -4.50 -10.70
C ARG A 88 -6.73 -5.70 -10.09
N TYR A 89 -7.06 -6.88 -10.57
CA TYR A 89 -6.39 -8.10 -10.18
C TYR A 89 -5.58 -8.64 -11.35
N VAL A 90 -4.30 -8.88 -11.13
CA VAL A 90 -3.34 -9.27 -12.17
C VAL A 90 -2.91 -10.70 -11.94
N PHE A 91 -3.31 -11.61 -12.82
CA PHE A 91 -2.85 -13.00 -12.80
C PHE A 91 -1.75 -13.18 -13.82
N TYR A 92 -0.69 -13.89 -13.47
CA TYR A 92 0.42 -14.13 -14.38
C TYR A 92 0.96 -15.55 -14.27
N SER A 93 1.62 -16.04 -15.32
CA SER A 93 2.28 -17.35 -15.32
C SER A 93 3.67 -17.22 -15.94
N TYR A 94 4.69 -17.72 -15.25
CA TYR A 94 6.05 -17.78 -15.80
C TYR A 94 6.20 -18.81 -16.91
N ASP A 95 5.49 -19.94 -16.83
CA ASP A 95 5.62 -21.03 -17.78
C ASP A 95 4.96 -20.70 -19.12
N LEU A 96 3.85 -19.98 -19.07
CA LEU A 96 3.11 -19.54 -20.24
C LEU A 96 3.51 -18.14 -20.72
N GLU A 97 4.27 -17.39 -19.90
CA GLU A 97 4.67 -15.99 -20.12
C GLU A 97 3.52 -15.00 -20.37
N ILE A 98 2.33 -15.29 -19.84
CA ILE A 98 1.15 -14.43 -20.00
C ILE A 98 0.79 -13.66 -18.74
N VAL A 99 0.06 -12.55 -18.96
CA VAL A 99 -0.57 -11.75 -17.91
C VAL A 99 -2.05 -11.54 -18.24
N ARG A 100 -2.95 -11.86 -17.33
CA ARG A 100 -4.39 -11.53 -17.40
C ARG A 100 -4.73 -10.45 -16.39
N VAL A 101 -5.41 -9.40 -16.86
CA VAL A 101 -5.89 -8.30 -16.03
C VAL A 101 -7.40 -8.37 -15.93
N TYR A 102 -7.86 -8.45 -14.70
CA TYR A 102 -9.26 -8.35 -14.32
C TYR A 102 -9.50 -7.02 -13.63
N ARG A 103 -10.75 -6.57 -13.66
CA ARG A 103 -11.16 -5.31 -13.01
C ARG A 103 -12.45 -5.52 -12.26
N PHE A 104 -12.51 -4.98 -11.04
CA PHE A 104 -13.74 -4.88 -10.28
C PHE A 104 -14.54 -3.65 -10.70
N GLU A 105 -15.80 -3.85 -11.05
CA GLU A 105 -16.77 -2.83 -11.46
C GLU A 105 -18.13 -3.18 -10.85
N ASN A 106 -18.78 -2.25 -10.16
CA ASN A 106 -20.14 -2.46 -9.61
C ASN A 106 -20.29 -3.74 -8.76
N GLY A 107 -19.24 -4.12 -8.01
CA GLY A 107 -19.26 -5.31 -7.14
C GLY A 107 -19.01 -6.65 -7.85
N SER A 108 -18.75 -6.67 -9.16
CA SER A 108 -18.34 -7.86 -9.90
C SER A 108 -16.94 -7.72 -10.47
N ILE A 109 -16.28 -8.85 -10.74
CA ILE A 109 -15.01 -8.87 -11.47
C ILE A 109 -15.29 -9.14 -12.96
N THR A 110 -14.49 -8.55 -13.83
CA THR A 110 -14.58 -8.78 -15.28
C THR A 110 -13.19 -8.92 -15.89
N PHE A 111 -12.99 -9.92 -16.73
CA PHE A 111 -11.79 -10.02 -17.56
C PHE A 111 -11.70 -8.82 -18.51
N LYS A 112 -10.55 -8.14 -18.53
CA LYS A 112 -10.35 -6.96 -19.39
C LYS A 112 -9.36 -7.22 -20.50
N LYS A 113 -8.23 -7.86 -20.20
CA LYS A 113 -7.15 -8.01 -21.18
C LYS A 113 -6.19 -9.13 -20.81
N GLU A 114 -5.68 -9.79 -21.84
CA GLU A 114 -4.52 -10.68 -21.77
C GLU A 114 -3.35 -10.04 -22.52
N TYR A 115 -2.15 -10.26 -22.00
CA TYR A 115 -0.89 -9.88 -22.61
C TYR A 115 -0.06 -11.15 -22.81
N SER A 116 0.53 -11.27 -23.98
CA SER A 116 1.42 -12.38 -24.35
C SER A 116 2.83 -12.26 -23.76
N ASP A 117 3.12 -11.18 -23.04
CA ASP A 117 4.40 -10.96 -22.37
C ASP A 117 4.28 -9.96 -21.22
N PHE A 118 5.21 -10.06 -20.25
CA PHE A 118 5.28 -9.20 -19.08
C PHE A 118 5.56 -7.73 -19.41
N CYS A 119 6.36 -7.46 -20.44
CA CYS A 119 6.80 -6.11 -20.76
C CYS A 119 5.70 -5.26 -21.39
N SER A 120 4.87 -5.84 -22.24
CA SER A 120 3.70 -5.20 -22.82
C SER A 120 2.73 -4.76 -21.74
N PHE A 121 2.47 -5.62 -20.74
CA PHE A 121 1.63 -5.28 -19.60
C PHE A 121 2.21 -4.10 -18.80
N ILE A 122 3.45 -4.20 -18.32
CA ILE A 122 3.98 -3.19 -17.39
C ILE A 122 4.23 -1.84 -18.07
N ARG A 123 4.56 -1.82 -19.37
CA ARG A 123 4.68 -0.58 -20.14
C ARG A 123 3.33 0.09 -20.34
N GLU A 124 2.26 -0.68 -20.54
CA GLU A 124 0.91 -0.12 -20.69
C GLU A 124 0.43 0.60 -19.42
N THR A 125 0.85 0.16 -18.23
CA THR A 125 0.56 0.90 -16.98
C THR A 125 1.13 2.33 -16.99
N GLY A 126 2.10 2.65 -17.86
CA GLY A 126 2.57 4.02 -18.11
C GLY A 126 1.46 4.98 -18.56
N LYS A 127 0.36 4.50 -19.13
CA LYS A 127 -0.80 5.34 -19.48
C LYS A 127 -1.52 5.89 -18.25
N ILE A 128 -1.35 5.26 -17.09
CA ILE A 128 -2.06 5.57 -15.85
C ILE A 128 -1.10 5.90 -14.70
N ARG A 129 0.20 6.11 -14.93
CA ARG A 129 1.12 6.55 -13.88
C ARG A 129 2.11 7.60 -14.37
N ASP A 130 2.50 8.50 -13.48
CA ASP A 130 3.55 9.50 -13.71
C ASP A 130 4.91 9.08 -13.16
N LEU A 131 4.95 8.02 -12.34
CA LEU A 131 6.17 7.57 -11.68
C LEU A 131 7.22 7.16 -12.72
N LYS A 132 8.36 7.86 -12.69
CA LYS A 132 9.59 7.50 -13.39
C LYS A 132 10.62 7.10 -12.34
N MET A 133 10.99 5.82 -12.30
CA MET A 133 12.02 5.37 -11.36
C MET A 133 13.42 5.75 -11.84
N THR A 134 14.20 6.32 -10.92
CA THR A 134 15.58 6.78 -11.17
C THR A 134 16.60 6.19 -10.18
N SER A 135 16.17 5.41 -9.18
CA SER A 135 17.05 4.77 -8.19
C SER A 135 17.38 3.32 -8.54
N SER A 136 18.48 2.81 -7.97
CA SER A 136 18.94 1.41 -8.03
C SER A 136 18.16 0.48 -7.08
N TYR A 137 18.39 -0.84 -7.18
CA TYR A 137 17.85 -1.80 -6.21
C TYR A 137 18.30 -1.47 -4.79
N GLN A 138 17.37 -1.52 -3.84
CA GLN A 138 17.70 -1.54 -2.41
C GLN A 138 17.44 -2.91 -1.79
N GLU A 139 16.86 -3.84 -2.56
CA GLU A 139 16.41 -5.14 -2.11
C GLU A 139 17.05 -6.26 -2.94
N ASP A 140 17.50 -7.31 -2.26
CA ASP A 140 18.22 -8.45 -2.86
C ASP A 140 17.30 -9.65 -3.16
N ASN A 141 16.10 -9.71 -2.54
CA ASN A 141 15.17 -10.84 -2.63
C ASN A 141 13.84 -10.45 -3.31
N LEU A 142 13.92 -9.78 -4.45
CA LEU A 142 12.72 -9.46 -5.23
C LEU A 142 12.17 -10.71 -5.95
N PRO A 143 10.83 -10.86 -6.03
CA PRO A 143 10.18 -11.83 -6.91
C PRO A 143 10.69 -11.76 -8.35
N LYS A 144 10.63 -12.89 -9.07
CA LYS A 144 11.15 -12.98 -10.44
C LYS A 144 10.46 -11.98 -11.37
N ILE A 145 9.15 -11.78 -11.24
CA ILE A 145 8.38 -10.84 -12.05
C ILE A 145 8.84 -9.39 -11.86
N ASP A 146 9.20 -8.97 -10.65
CA ASP A 146 9.70 -7.61 -10.39
C ASP A 146 11.07 -7.36 -11.02
N LYS A 147 11.94 -8.38 -11.00
CA LYS A 147 13.21 -8.35 -11.72
C LYS A 147 12.99 -8.25 -13.23
N ILE A 148 12.07 -9.03 -13.80
CA ILE A 148 11.72 -8.95 -15.23
C ILE A 148 11.23 -7.54 -15.58
N PHE A 149 10.27 -7.01 -14.82
CA PHE A 149 9.72 -5.68 -15.04
C PHE A 149 10.80 -4.61 -15.06
N ARG A 150 11.71 -4.63 -14.08
CA ARG A 150 12.73 -3.60 -13.96
C ARG A 150 13.92 -3.80 -14.89
N ASP A 151 14.51 -4.99 -14.95
CA ASP A 151 15.73 -5.26 -15.71
C ASP A 151 15.46 -5.45 -17.20
N CYS A 152 14.41 -6.18 -17.56
CA CYS A 152 14.10 -6.47 -18.96
C CYS A 152 13.18 -5.42 -19.58
N CYS A 153 12.15 -4.97 -18.84
CA CYS A 153 11.15 -4.06 -19.39
C CYS A 153 11.50 -2.58 -19.18
N GLY A 154 12.43 -2.27 -18.27
CA GLY A 154 12.87 -0.92 -17.90
C GLY A 154 11.88 -0.18 -17.01
N VAL A 155 10.95 -0.90 -16.39
CA VAL A 155 9.75 -0.33 -15.79
C VAL A 155 9.36 -1.14 -14.55
N PRO A 156 9.51 -0.61 -13.32
CA PRO A 156 9.22 -1.35 -12.10
C PRO A 156 7.71 -1.62 -11.93
N TRP A 157 7.40 -2.58 -11.07
CA TRP A 157 6.07 -2.69 -10.48
C TRP A 157 5.71 -1.42 -9.69
N MET A 158 4.42 -1.26 -9.43
CA MET A 158 3.83 -0.14 -8.70
C MET A 158 4.23 -0.17 -7.22
N GLY A 159 4.09 0.97 -6.53
CA GLY A 159 4.35 1.04 -5.09
C GLY A 159 3.24 0.38 -4.28
N ASN A 160 3.60 -0.28 -3.19
CA ASN A 160 2.65 -0.94 -2.28
C ASN A 160 1.91 0.07 -1.40
N LEU A 161 0.67 -0.24 -1.07
CA LEU A 161 -0.08 0.43 -0.02
C LEU A 161 -0.13 -0.46 1.23
N ASP A 162 0.70 -0.12 2.21
CA ASP A 162 1.03 -0.99 3.35
C ASP A 162 -0.14 -1.28 4.30
N ALA A 163 -1.03 -0.31 4.54
CA ALA A 163 -2.16 -0.52 5.45
C ALA A 163 -3.31 0.48 5.27
N VAL A 164 -4.53 -0.05 5.18
CA VAL A 164 -5.78 0.65 5.45
C VAL A 164 -6.51 -0.11 6.54
N PHE A 165 -6.77 0.55 7.66
CA PHE A 165 -7.53 -0.06 8.76
C PHE A 165 -9.02 -0.04 8.44
N LEU A 166 -9.72 -1.06 8.88
CA LEU A 166 -11.17 -1.18 8.74
C LEU A 166 -11.84 -1.03 10.10
N TYR A 167 -13.04 -0.46 10.12
CA TYR A 167 -13.91 -0.58 11.29
C TYR A 167 -14.27 -2.04 11.54
N ASN A 168 -14.24 -2.47 12.80
CA ASN A 168 -14.44 -3.87 13.15
C ASN A 168 -15.86 -4.35 12.78
N GLU A 169 -16.89 -3.55 13.03
CA GLU A 169 -18.26 -3.96 12.70
C GLU A 169 -18.56 -3.87 11.19
N SER A 170 -18.37 -2.69 10.60
CA SER A 170 -18.81 -2.42 9.22
C SER A 170 -17.85 -2.92 8.14
N LYS A 171 -16.60 -3.24 8.50
CA LYS A 171 -15.50 -3.58 7.56
C LYS A 171 -15.23 -2.48 6.53
N LEU A 172 -15.73 -1.27 6.75
CA LEU A 172 -15.47 -0.14 5.86
C LEU A 172 -14.09 0.46 6.15
N PRO A 173 -13.40 1.00 5.12
CA PRO A 173 -12.15 1.74 5.32
C PRO A 173 -12.32 2.87 6.34
N ALA A 174 -11.42 2.90 7.33
CA ALA A 174 -11.48 3.81 8.47
C ALA A 174 -10.28 4.77 8.51
N LEU A 175 -9.06 4.25 8.37
CA LEU A 175 -7.82 5.03 8.43
C LEU A 175 -6.85 4.59 7.34
N LEU A 176 -6.15 5.54 6.72
CA LEU A 176 -4.97 5.24 5.91
C LEU A 176 -3.74 5.27 6.82
N VAL A 177 -2.97 4.18 6.87
CA VAL A 177 -1.89 4.03 7.86
C VAL A 177 -0.56 3.77 7.18
N GLU A 178 0.44 4.52 7.61
CA GLU A 178 1.84 4.34 7.23
C GLU A 178 2.62 3.88 8.47
N PHE A 179 3.05 2.61 8.45
CA PHE A 179 3.94 2.08 9.49
C PHE A 179 5.38 2.48 9.18
N GLN A 180 6.03 3.18 10.11
CA GLN A 180 7.40 3.62 9.95
C GLN A 180 8.33 2.98 10.94
N THR A 181 9.25 2.17 10.42
CA THR A 181 10.30 1.56 11.21
C THR A 181 11.45 2.55 11.46
N THR A 182 11.89 2.68 12.71
CA THR A 182 13.15 3.33 13.06
C THR A 182 14.11 2.34 13.70
N ILE A 183 15.41 2.41 13.37
CA ILE A 183 16.46 1.49 13.87
C ILE A 183 17.62 2.25 14.53
N LYS A 184 17.91 3.46 14.04
CA LYS A 184 19.05 4.30 14.47
C LYS A 184 18.67 5.33 15.52
N THR A 185 17.39 5.68 15.61
CA THR A 185 16.85 6.66 16.56
C THR A 185 15.73 5.98 17.32
N SER A 186 15.59 6.26 18.62
CA SER A 186 14.49 5.71 19.40
C SER A 186 13.15 6.19 18.87
N VAL A 187 12.08 5.44 19.14
CA VAL A 187 10.72 5.84 18.78
C VAL A 187 10.37 7.19 19.41
N LEU A 188 10.78 7.43 20.67
CA LEU A 188 10.60 8.70 21.39
C LEU A 188 11.24 9.90 20.69
N GLU A 189 12.41 9.73 20.07
CA GLU A 189 13.13 10.83 19.40
C GLU A 189 12.82 10.93 17.90
N HIS A 190 12.13 9.95 17.31
CA HIS A 190 11.84 9.95 15.88
C HIS A 190 10.96 11.13 15.43
N CYS A 191 11.37 11.81 14.35
CA CYS A 191 10.66 12.93 13.76
C CYS A 191 10.66 12.85 12.23
N ASN A 192 9.48 12.68 11.63
CA ASN A 192 9.31 12.62 10.16
C ASN A 192 9.77 13.90 9.47
N ASN A 193 9.54 15.08 10.08
CA ASN A 193 9.98 16.36 9.52
C ASN A 193 11.50 16.48 9.43
N LYS A 194 12.26 15.68 10.19
CA LYS A 194 13.72 15.60 10.03
C LYS A 194 14.10 15.04 8.65
N TYR A 195 13.26 14.19 8.04
CA TYR A 195 13.52 13.51 6.77
C TYR A 195 12.66 14.04 5.61
N PHE A 196 11.69 14.90 5.89
CA PHE A 196 10.76 15.45 4.90
C PHE A 196 11.49 16.16 3.75
N SER A 197 12.25 17.21 4.05
CA SER A 197 12.97 17.98 3.04
C SER A 197 14.33 17.35 2.68
N PRO A 198 14.76 17.48 1.41
CA PRO A 198 16.08 17.06 0.97
C PRO A 198 17.19 17.73 1.78
N SER A 199 18.33 17.08 1.85
CA SER A 199 19.58 17.68 2.32
C SER A 199 20.71 17.30 1.38
N LYS A 200 21.91 17.83 1.60
CA LYS A 200 23.11 17.48 0.82
C LYS A 200 23.34 15.96 0.69
N TYR A 201 22.86 15.16 1.66
CA TYR A 201 23.09 13.71 1.73
C TYR A 201 21.83 12.86 1.60
N ARG A 202 20.64 13.46 1.37
CA ARG A 202 19.37 12.72 1.30
C ARG A 202 18.38 13.36 0.32
N LYS A 203 17.62 12.53 -0.38
CA LYS A 203 16.60 12.97 -1.35
C LYS A 203 15.36 13.62 -0.72
N GLY A 204 15.09 13.32 0.56
CA GLY A 204 13.86 13.76 1.24
C GLY A 204 12.67 12.85 0.94
N ASP A 205 11.67 12.89 1.82
CA ASP A 205 10.47 12.04 1.74
C ASP A 205 9.24 12.78 1.21
N GLU A 206 9.36 14.05 0.82
CA GLU A 206 8.26 14.90 0.38
C GLU A 206 7.36 14.25 -0.69
N GLN A 207 7.96 13.60 -1.69
CA GLN A 207 7.19 12.91 -2.75
C GLN A 207 6.43 11.68 -2.23
N ARG A 208 7.00 10.95 -1.25
CA ARG A 208 6.29 9.84 -0.58
C ARG A 208 5.06 10.39 0.14
N TRP A 209 5.23 11.46 0.91
CA TRP A 209 4.12 12.08 1.63
C TRP A 209 3.06 12.66 0.71
N LYS A 210 3.46 13.24 -0.44
CA LYS A 210 2.51 13.72 -1.47
C LYS A 210 1.61 12.59 -1.99
N VAL A 211 2.13 11.37 -2.09
CA VAL A 211 1.32 10.22 -2.48
C VAL A 211 0.31 9.84 -1.39
N PHE A 212 0.75 9.69 -0.13
CA PHE A 212 -0.14 9.34 0.97
C PHE A 212 -1.22 10.39 1.22
N ASP A 213 -0.87 11.68 1.13
CA ASP A 213 -1.82 12.79 1.25
C ASP A 213 -2.88 12.74 0.14
N ASN A 214 -2.46 12.51 -1.13
CA ASN A 214 -3.40 12.33 -2.23
C ASN A 214 -4.32 11.12 -2.03
N LEU A 215 -3.81 9.99 -1.53
CA LEU A 215 -4.62 8.80 -1.26
C LEU A 215 -5.62 9.04 -0.13
N ALA A 216 -5.17 9.62 0.99
CA ALA A 216 -6.01 9.97 2.13
C ALA A 216 -7.12 10.95 1.75
N SER A 217 -6.77 12.02 1.04
CA SER A 217 -7.70 13.04 0.57
C SER A 217 -8.74 12.47 -0.40
N GLN A 218 -8.31 11.68 -1.41
CA GLN A 218 -9.25 11.04 -2.34
C GLN A 218 -10.17 10.04 -1.65
N ALA A 219 -9.63 9.22 -0.74
CA ALA A 219 -10.42 8.25 0.00
C ALA A 219 -11.29 8.87 1.11
N ASN A 220 -11.10 10.17 1.39
CA ASN A 220 -11.68 10.87 2.53
C ASN A 220 -11.42 10.14 3.86
N LEU A 221 -10.16 9.82 4.11
CA LEU A 221 -9.69 9.13 5.32
C LEU A 221 -8.64 9.97 6.04
N ASP A 222 -8.59 9.88 7.37
CA ASP A 222 -7.46 10.41 8.13
C ASP A 222 -6.18 9.61 7.80
N LEU A 223 -5.08 10.35 7.61
CA LEU A 223 -3.74 9.77 7.46
C LEU A 223 -3.07 9.64 8.83
N VAL A 224 -2.71 8.42 9.19
CA VAL A 224 -2.08 8.07 10.46
C VAL A 224 -0.68 7.52 10.22
N ILE A 225 0.25 7.93 11.07
CA ILE A 225 1.63 7.45 11.08
C ILE A 225 1.89 6.73 12.39
N ILE A 226 2.29 5.46 12.31
CA ILE A 226 2.65 4.64 13.47
C ILE A 226 4.15 4.36 13.39
N VAL A 227 4.93 5.02 14.25
CA VAL A 227 6.37 4.78 14.34
C VAL A 227 6.65 3.71 15.36
N TRP A 228 7.44 2.71 14.97
CA TRP A 228 7.85 1.59 15.81
C TRP A 228 9.32 1.22 15.56
N SER A 229 9.89 0.38 16.43
CA SER A 229 11.27 -0.08 16.30
C SER A 229 11.36 -1.56 16.67
N PRO A 230 12.07 -2.40 15.88
CA PRO A 230 12.33 -3.79 16.25
C PRO A 230 13.27 -3.91 17.46
N LYS A 231 13.92 -2.82 17.88
CA LYS A 231 14.76 -2.76 19.09
C LYS A 231 14.01 -2.31 20.34
N GLU A 232 12.74 -1.92 20.20
CA GLU A 232 11.87 -1.43 21.28
C GLU A 232 10.56 -2.24 21.27
N VAL A 233 10.65 -3.57 21.18
CA VAL A 233 9.48 -4.47 21.26
C VAL A 233 8.79 -4.28 22.62
N ASP A 234 7.46 -4.14 22.61
CA ASP A 234 6.63 -3.76 23.77
C ASP A 234 7.02 -2.42 24.42
N GLY A 235 7.85 -1.64 23.75
CA GLY A 235 8.28 -0.31 24.18
C GLY A 235 7.37 0.80 23.65
N ASN A 236 7.98 1.96 23.44
CA ASN A 236 7.27 3.13 22.96
C ASN A 236 6.79 2.95 21.51
N ILE A 237 5.55 3.35 21.27
CA ILE A 237 4.96 3.57 19.95
C ILE A 237 4.72 5.07 19.81
N LYS A 238 5.00 5.65 18.64
CA LYS A 238 4.61 7.04 18.36
C LYS A 238 3.50 7.08 17.34
N TYR A 239 2.29 7.34 17.82
CA TYR A 239 1.07 7.48 17.03
C TYR A 239 0.85 8.95 16.66
N LYS A 240 0.58 9.22 15.38
CA LYS A 240 0.39 10.58 14.87
C LYS A 240 -0.77 10.64 13.91
N VAL A 241 -1.65 11.61 14.09
CA VAL A 241 -2.71 11.93 13.14
C VAL A 241 -2.27 13.17 12.37
N VAL A 242 -2.16 13.05 11.05
CA VAL A 242 -1.77 14.14 10.16
C VAL A 242 -2.94 15.13 10.04
N ASP A 243 -2.63 16.42 10.07
CA ASP A 243 -3.60 17.49 9.82
C ASP A 243 -3.49 17.98 8.36
N ASN A 244 -2.32 18.49 8.00
CA ASN A 244 -1.98 18.85 6.64
C ASN A 244 -0.48 18.68 6.36
N ILE A 245 -0.11 18.72 5.08
CA ILE A 245 1.28 18.65 4.62
C ILE A 245 1.61 19.92 3.84
N VAL A 246 2.67 20.62 4.27
CA VAL A 246 3.20 21.80 3.58
C VAL A 246 4.34 21.35 2.68
N TYR A 247 4.13 21.46 1.36
CA TYR A 247 5.13 21.10 0.35
C TYR A 247 6.10 22.25 0.08
N SER A 248 7.28 21.92 -0.43
CA SER A 248 8.34 22.90 -0.73
C SER A 248 8.00 23.83 -1.90
N ASP A 249 7.08 23.41 -2.78
CA ASP A 249 6.57 24.18 -3.91
C ASP A 249 5.39 25.10 -3.56
N ASN A 250 4.88 25.05 -2.32
CA ASN A 250 3.80 25.93 -1.89
C ASN A 250 4.27 27.40 -1.77
N CYS A 251 3.51 28.33 -2.34
CA CYS A 251 3.82 29.77 -2.36
C CYS A 251 3.60 30.48 -1.01
N VAL A 252 3.27 29.74 0.05
CA VAL A 252 2.99 30.29 1.39
C VAL A 252 4.31 30.32 2.19
N ARG A 253 4.53 31.34 3.03
CA ARG A 253 5.74 31.49 3.88
C ARG A 253 5.86 30.47 5.03
N GLU A 254 5.25 29.30 4.89
CA GLU A 254 5.28 28.26 5.91
C GLU A 254 6.45 27.29 5.68
N THR A 255 7.05 26.82 6.78
CA THR A 255 8.11 25.81 6.71
C THR A 255 7.54 24.48 6.21
N PRO A 256 8.11 23.90 5.13
CA PRO A 256 7.69 22.60 4.62
C PRO A 256 7.77 21.50 5.66
N GLY A 257 6.81 20.58 5.61
CA GLY A 257 6.71 19.47 6.54
C GLY A 257 5.28 19.04 6.83
N ILE A 258 5.17 17.93 7.56
CA ILE A 258 3.93 17.36 8.06
C ILE A 258 3.52 18.12 9.32
N LYS A 259 2.28 18.60 9.37
CA LYS A 259 1.64 19.10 10.58
C LYS A 259 0.71 18.01 11.13
N TYR A 260 0.56 18.02 12.45
CA TYR A 260 -0.14 16.95 13.15
C TYR A 260 -1.31 17.54 13.92
N LYS A 261 -2.48 16.91 13.76
CA LYS A 261 -3.65 17.17 14.62
C LYS A 261 -3.37 16.65 16.03
N SER A 262 -2.70 15.50 16.11
CA SER A 262 -2.22 14.93 17.36
C SER A 262 -0.93 14.13 17.15
N LYS A 263 -0.09 14.10 18.19
CA LYS A 263 1.15 13.31 18.23
C LYS A 263 1.36 12.83 19.66
N LYS A 264 1.25 11.52 19.88
CA LYS A 264 1.37 10.89 21.18
C LYS A 264 2.49 9.84 21.15
N VAL A 265 3.25 9.75 22.25
CA VAL A 265 4.05 8.55 22.56
C VAL A 265 3.24 7.74 23.55
N THR A 266 3.08 6.45 23.28
CA THR A 266 2.11 5.59 23.95
C THR A 266 2.65 4.17 24.04
N SER A 267 2.13 3.36 24.95
CA SER A 267 2.36 1.91 24.98
C SER A 267 1.43 1.21 23.99
N TYR A 268 1.64 -0.10 23.80
CA TYR A 268 0.70 -0.91 23.03
C TYR A 268 -0.69 -0.92 23.65
N ASP A 269 -0.79 -1.17 24.96
CA ASP A 269 -2.08 -1.34 25.63
C ASP A 269 -2.93 -0.06 25.54
N GLU A 270 -2.33 1.11 25.73
CA GLU A 270 -3.01 2.40 25.55
C GLU A 270 -3.46 2.65 24.10
N LEU A 271 -2.70 2.18 23.11
CA LEU A 271 -3.06 2.29 21.70
C LEU A 271 -4.24 1.35 21.37
N SER A 272 -4.21 0.14 21.92
CA SER A 272 -5.27 -0.86 21.78
C SER A 272 -6.59 -0.35 22.37
N GLU A 273 -6.57 0.14 23.60
CA GLU A 273 -7.74 0.74 24.26
C GLU A 273 -8.33 1.89 23.44
N TYR A 274 -7.47 2.75 22.87
CA TYR A 274 -7.94 3.82 21.99
C TYR A 274 -8.60 3.27 20.71
N PHE A 275 -8.04 2.24 20.10
CA PHE A 275 -8.61 1.61 18.90
C PHE A 275 -9.93 0.90 19.16
N GLU A 276 -10.12 0.30 20.34
CA GLU A 276 -11.43 -0.20 20.78
C GLU A 276 -12.46 0.94 20.89
N GLN A 277 -12.08 2.06 21.50
CA GLN A 277 -12.97 3.22 21.67
C GLN A 277 -13.44 3.82 20.33
N ILE A 278 -12.62 3.76 19.29
CA ILE A 278 -12.97 4.26 17.95
C ILE A 278 -13.50 3.16 17.01
N GLY A 279 -13.75 1.95 17.52
CA GLY A 279 -14.41 0.86 16.80
C GLY A 279 -13.53 0.16 15.75
N LEU A 280 -12.21 0.20 15.91
CA LEU A 280 -11.25 -0.52 15.06
C LEU A 280 -10.93 -1.92 15.58
N LEU A 281 -10.94 -2.06 16.92
CA LEU A 281 -10.91 -3.33 17.66
C LEU A 281 -12.29 -3.53 18.28
#